data_AF-A0AA88AHW9-F1
#
_entry.id   AF-A0AA88AHW9-F1
#
_cell.length_a   1.000
_cell.length_b   1.000
_cell.length_c   1.000
_cell.angle_alpha   90.00
_cell.angle_beta   90.00
_cell.angle_gamma   90.00
#
_symmetry.space_group_name_H-M   'P 1'
#
loop_
_entity.id
_entity.type
_entity.pdbx_description
1 polymer ?
#
loop_
_entity_poly.entity_id
_entity_poly.type
_entity_poly.pdbx_seq_one_letter_code
_entity_poly.pdbx_strand_id
1 'polypeptide(L)'
;MKNPQFNSTPPISLLQTLILFTTLLLLSSFPAVRSDDQFSAIRLPSDAAAFAADDPCGESLERPPSCPVNCFRPDPVCGVDGVTYWCGCADARCAGTKVAKLGFCEVGNGGSAPLSAQALLLVHIVWLIVLGFSVLFGLF
;
A
#
# COMPACT_ATOMS: atom_id res chain seq x y z
N MET A 1 -0.51 12.88 -70.59
CA MET A 1 0.08 13.17 -69.27
C MET A 1 -0.97 12.93 -68.21
N LYS A 2 -0.77 11.92 -67.34
CA LYS A 2 -1.72 11.50 -66.31
C LYS A 2 -1.09 11.82 -64.96
N ASN A 3 -1.66 12.79 -64.24
CA ASN A 3 -1.17 13.20 -62.92
C ASN A 3 -1.36 12.05 -61.91
N PRO A 4 -0.43 11.87 -60.95
CA PRO A 4 -0.52 10.81 -59.96
C PRO A 4 -1.65 11.08 -58.96
N GLN A 5 -2.48 10.06 -58.74
CA GLN A 5 -3.49 9.99 -57.70
C GLN A 5 -2.82 10.09 -56.33
N PHE A 6 -2.97 11.21 -55.64
CA PHE A 6 -2.63 11.32 -54.23
C PHE A 6 -3.71 10.56 -53.44
N ASN A 7 -3.46 9.28 -53.20
CA ASN A 7 -4.30 8.41 -52.37
C ASN A 7 -4.19 8.87 -50.91
N SER A 8 -5.04 9.83 -50.53
CA SER A 8 -5.17 10.28 -49.16
C SER A 8 -6.35 9.55 -48.52
N THR A 9 -6.11 8.38 -47.92
CA THR A 9 -7.05 7.81 -46.94
C THR A 9 -6.96 8.64 -45.66
N PRO A 10 -8.01 9.38 -45.27
CA PRO A 10 -8.00 10.23 -44.08
C PRO A 10 -8.47 9.39 -42.86
N PRO A 11 -8.57 9.99 -41.65
CA PRO A 11 -7.93 9.62 -40.39
C PRO A 11 -8.60 8.43 -39.64
N ILE A 12 -9.15 7.45 -40.36
CA ILE A 12 -9.88 6.32 -39.78
C ILE A 12 -8.93 5.42 -38.98
N SER A 13 -7.69 5.26 -39.45
CA SER A 13 -6.66 4.49 -38.73
C SER A 13 -6.27 5.16 -37.41
N LEU A 14 -6.10 6.49 -37.39
CA LEU A 14 -5.82 7.22 -36.15
C LEU A 14 -6.99 7.16 -35.18
N LEU A 15 -8.21 7.38 -35.67
CA LEU A 15 -9.42 7.31 -34.85
C LEU A 15 -9.60 5.89 -34.28
N GLN A 16 -9.33 4.84 -35.05
CA GLN A 16 -9.34 3.46 -34.59
C GLN A 16 -8.28 3.19 -33.53
N THR A 17 -7.04 3.67 -33.72
CA THR A 17 -5.99 3.50 -32.70
C THR A 17 -6.30 4.25 -31.41
N LEU A 18 -6.89 5.44 -31.48
CA LEU A 18 -7.31 6.22 -30.33
C LEU A 18 -8.45 5.53 -29.58
N ILE A 19 -9.46 5.03 -30.31
CA ILE A 19 -10.57 4.26 -29.72
C ILE A 19 -10.03 2.99 -29.06
N LEU A 20 -9.13 2.24 -29.71
CA LEU A 20 -8.58 1.00 -29.16
C LEU A 20 -7.69 1.24 -27.94
N PHE A 21 -6.95 2.35 -27.92
CA PHE A 21 -6.16 2.74 -26.76
C PHE A 21 -7.01 3.22 -25.59
N THR A 22 -8.04 4.04 -25.85
CA THR A 22 -8.97 4.51 -24.81
C THR A 22 -9.79 3.37 -24.22
N THR A 23 -10.20 2.37 -25.03
CA THR A 23 -10.86 1.16 -24.49
C THR A 23 -9.90 0.30 -23.67
N LEU A 24 -8.63 0.16 -24.08
CA LEU A 24 -7.61 -0.56 -23.30
C LEU A 24 -7.32 0.15 -21.96
N LEU A 25 -7.22 1.48 -21.98
CA LEU A 25 -7.06 2.28 -20.77
C LEU A 25 -8.28 2.15 -19.86
N LEU A 26 -9.50 2.23 -20.40
CA LEU A 26 -10.73 2.00 -19.63
C LEU A 26 -10.76 0.57 -19.06
N LEU A 27 -10.40 -0.47 -19.83
CA LEU A 27 -10.26 -1.85 -19.33
C LEU A 27 -9.23 -2.00 -18.21
N SER A 28 -8.12 -1.26 -18.27
CA SER A 28 -7.08 -1.28 -17.24
C SER A 28 -7.40 -0.42 -16.02
N SER A 29 -8.28 0.56 -16.18
CA SER A 29 -8.73 1.47 -15.12
C SER A 29 -10.07 1.08 -14.51
N PHE A 30 -10.82 0.13 -15.11
CA PHE A 30 -11.70 -0.74 -14.35
C PHE A 30 -10.79 -1.59 -13.49
N PRO A 31 -10.72 -1.36 -12.18
CA PRO A 31 -10.19 -2.41 -11.35
C PRO A 31 -11.21 -3.53 -11.51
N ALA A 32 -10.86 -4.62 -12.20
CA ALA A 32 -11.41 -5.93 -11.86
C ALA A 32 -10.91 -6.33 -10.45
N VAL A 33 -10.98 -5.40 -9.50
CA VAL A 33 -11.07 -5.65 -8.07
C VAL A 33 -12.54 -5.98 -7.86
N ARG A 34 -12.91 -7.18 -8.35
CA ARG A 34 -13.73 -8.03 -7.52
C ARG A 34 -12.77 -8.54 -6.44
N SER A 35 -12.49 -7.71 -5.44
CA SER A 35 -12.21 -8.25 -4.12
C SER A 35 -13.56 -8.81 -3.65
N ASP A 36 -13.92 -9.98 -4.21
CA ASP A 36 -14.50 -10.99 -3.36
C ASP A 36 -13.30 -11.47 -2.54
N ASP A 37 -12.98 -10.72 -1.48
CA ASP A 37 -12.46 -11.35 -0.29
C ASP A 37 -13.59 -12.26 0.21
N GLN A 38 -13.75 -13.42 -0.44
CA GLN A 38 -14.10 -14.64 0.26
C GLN A 38 -12.94 -14.97 1.22
N PHE A 39 -12.75 -14.13 2.22
CA PHE A 39 -12.28 -14.55 3.51
C PHE A 39 -13.51 -14.84 4.37
N SER A 40 -14.20 -15.92 4.00
CA SER A 40 -14.88 -16.72 5.02
C SER A 40 -13.77 -17.38 5.86
N ALA A 41 -13.29 -16.67 6.87
CA ALA A 41 -12.58 -17.27 7.98
C ALA A 41 -13.11 -16.64 9.28
N ILE A 42 -14.13 -17.31 9.83
CA ILE A 42 -14.36 -17.48 11.27
C ILE A 42 -14.36 -16.18 12.09
N ARG A 43 -15.55 -15.68 12.44
CA ARG A 43 -15.72 -14.90 13.66
C ARG A 43 -15.33 -15.78 14.85
N LEU A 44 -14.11 -15.59 15.35
CA LEU A 44 -13.76 -16.02 16.69
C LEU A 44 -14.47 -15.08 17.69
N PRO A 45 -15.01 -15.58 18.81
CA PRO A 45 -15.67 -14.78 19.85
C PRO A 45 -14.82 -13.69 20.55
N SER A 46 -13.67 -13.28 20.02
CA SER A 46 -12.84 -12.23 20.61
C SER A 46 -13.28 -10.80 20.26
N ASP A 47 -14.25 -10.62 19.35
CA ASP A 47 -14.89 -9.32 19.10
C ASP A 47 -15.87 -8.89 20.22
N ALA A 48 -15.88 -9.57 21.37
CA ALA A 48 -16.76 -9.29 22.50
C ALA A 48 -16.02 -8.94 23.81
N ALA A 49 -14.83 -8.34 23.73
CA ALA A 49 -14.16 -7.78 24.91
C ALA A 49 -13.48 -6.44 24.64
N ALA A 50 -14.17 -5.53 23.95
CA ALA A 50 -13.92 -4.10 24.10
C ALA A 50 -14.48 -3.59 25.44
N PHE A 51 -14.07 -4.17 26.58
CA PHE A 51 -14.45 -3.72 27.93
C PHE A 51 -13.40 -4.08 28.99
N ALA A 52 -12.19 -3.54 28.81
CA ALA A 52 -11.26 -3.08 29.84
C ALA A 52 -9.94 -2.82 29.11
N ALA A 53 -9.31 -1.67 29.33
CA ALA A 53 -7.92 -1.45 28.92
C ALA A 53 -7.01 -2.31 29.80
N ASP A 54 -7.08 -3.63 29.61
CA ASP A 54 -6.16 -4.58 30.20
C ASP A 54 -4.92 -4.57 29.30
N ASP A 55 -3.79 -4.15 29.87
CA ASP A 55 -2.50 -4.24 29.19
C ASP A 55 -2.32 -5.71 28.77
N PRO A 56 -2.18 -6.05 27.47
CA PRO A 56 -1.99 -7.42 27.04
C PRO A 56 -0.71 -8.05 27.61
N CYS A 57 0.17 -7.23 28.20
CA CYS A 57 1.36 -7.63 28.95
C CYS A 57 1.17 -7.66 30.48
N GLY A 58 -0.06 -7.46 30.96
CA GLY A 58 -0.47 -7.43 32.36
C GLY A 58 -0.06 -6.14 33.10
N GLU A 59 -0.80 -5.81 34.16
CA GLU A 59 -0.47 -4.68 35.02
C GLU A 59 0.85 -4.94 35.77
N SER A 60 1.92 -4.26 35.36
CA SER A 60 3.12 -4.14 36.16
C SER A 60 3.55 -2.69 36.17
N LEU A 61 3.12 -1.98 37.21
CA LEU A 61 3.30 -0.54 37.38
C LEU A 61 4.73 -0.15 37.79
N GLU A 62 5.68 -1.10 37.84
CA GLU A 62 7.04 -0.82 38.27
C GLU A 62 8.07 -1.16 37.18
N ARG A 63 8.81 -0.12 36.77
CA ARG A 63 9.98 -0.23 35.90
C ARG A 63 11.05 -1.06 36.63
N PRO A 64 11.56 -2.16 36.04
CA PRO A 64 12.69 -2.87 36.61
C PRO A 64 13.90 -1.93 36.80
N PRO A 65 14.69 -2.08 37.88
CA PRO A 65 15.85 -1.23 38.14
C PRO A 65 16.97 -1.40 37.09
N SER A 66 16.93 -2.48 36.31
CA SER A 66 17.84 -2.72 35.18
C SER A 66 17.10 -3.39 34.03
N CYS A 67 17.57 -3.13 32.81
CA CYS A 67 16.98 -3.66 31.59
C CYS A 67 17.97 -4.44 30.71
N PRO A 68 18.35 -5.67 31.10
CA PRO A 68 19.09 -6.55 30.21
C PRO A 68 18.12 -7.25 29.22
N VAL A 69 17.43 -6.47 28.38
CA VAL A 69 16.50 -7.02 27.38
C VAL A 69 17.32 -7.59 26.22
N ASN A 70 17.25 -8.90 26.04
CA ASN A 70 17.89 -9.56 24.91
C ASN A 70 17.01 -10.74 24.46
N CYS A 71 16.43 -10.64 23.27
CA CYS A 71 15.64 -11.71 22.67
C CYS A 71 16.36 -12.30 21.46
N PHE A 72 16.42 -13.63 21.38
CA PHE A 72 16.94 -14.32 20.19
C PHE A 72 15.87 -14.45 19.09
N ARG A 73 14.60 -14.52 19.49
CA ARG A 73 13.45 -14.53 18.58
C ARG A 73 12.66 -13.24 18.74
N PRO A 74 12.31 -12.56 17.65
CA PRO A 74 11.47 -11.37 17.71
C PRO A 74 10.06 -11.77 18.17
N ASP A 75 9.57 -11.03 19.15
CA ASP A 75 8.20 -11.10 19.67
C ASP A 75 7.63 -9.66 19.64
N PRO A 76 7.17 -9.18 18.48
CA PRO A 76 6.82 -7.77 18.34
C PRO A 76 5.56 -7.43 19.14
N VAL A 77 5.59 -6.30 19.85
CA VAL A 77 4.41 -5.72 20.53
C VAL A 77 4.29 -4.24 20.21
N CYS A 78 3.05 -3.74 20.17
CA CYS A 78 2.77 -2.35 19.89
C CYS A 78 2.56 -1.59 21.19
N GLY A 79 3.43 -0.62 21.48
CA GLY A 79 3.24 0.28 22.60
C GLY A 79 2.12 1.30 22.34
N VAL A 80 1.56 1.87 23.41
CA VAL A 80 0.58 2.98 23.33
C VAL A 80 1.16 4.24 22.68
N ASP A 81 2.50 4.32 22.60
CA ASP A 81 3.28 5.34 21.90
C ASP A 81 3.40 5.09 20.38
N GLY A 82 2.81 4.02 19.86
CA GLY A 82 2.86 3.69 18.42
C GLY A 82 4.21 3.11 17.98
N VAL A 83 5.10 2.79 18.92
CA VAL A 83 6.40 2.16 18.66
C VAL A 83 6.27 0.65 18.75
N THR A 84 6.86 -0.06 17.78
CA THR A 84 6.96 -1.52 17.83
C THR A 84 8.20 -1.94 18.62
N TYR A 85 7.98 -2.65 19.71
CA TYR A 85 9.01 -3.23 20.56
C TYR A 85 9.25 -4.68 20.15
N TRP A 86 10.50 -5.05 19.88
CA TRP A 86 10.82 -6.31 19.18
C TRP A 86 11.06 -7.48 20.12
N CYS A 87 11.38 -7.20 21.38
CA CYS A 87 11.59 -8.23 22.41
C CYS A 87 10.39 -8.35 23.37
N GLY A 88 9.20 -8.01 22.88
CA GLY A 88 7.94 -8.21 23.57
C GLY A 88 7.69 -7.27 24.74
N CYS A 89 6.86 -7.74 25.67
CA CYS A 89 6.44 -6.99 26.84
C CYS A 89 7.61 -6.49 27.72
N ALA A 90 8.71 -7.24 27.80
CA ALA A 90 9.88 -6.87 28.59
C ALA A 90 10.58 -5.62 28.03
N ASP A 91 10.60 -5.49 26.70
CA ASP A 91 11.17 -4.36 25.98
C ASP A 91 10.28 -3.11 26.13
N ALA A 92 8.97 -3.26 25.92
CA ALA A 92 7.98 -2.21 26.14
C ALA A 92 8.00 -1.68 27.59
N ARG A 93 8.03 -2.59 28.58
CA ARG A 93 8.14 -2.23 30.01
C ARG A 93 9.48 -1.59 30.32
N CYS A 94 10.54 -2.04 29.68
CA CYS A 94 11.83 -1.37 29.77
C CYS A 94 11.81 0.01 29.13
N ALA A 95 10.96 0.32 28.16
CA ALA A 95 10.77 1.70 27.71
C ALA A 95 9.83 2.49 28.63
N GLY A 96 9.12 1.83 29.55
CA GLY A 96 8.11 2.44 30.41
C GLY A 96 6.81 2.74 29.66
N THR A 97 6.60 2.10 28.52
CA THR A 97 5.36 2.20 27.75
C THR A 97 4.45 1.02 28.10
N LYS A 98 3.13 1.26 28.05
CA LYS A 98 2.14 0.19 28.12
C LYS A 98 1.96 -0.40 26.73
N VAL A 99 1.61 -1.69 26.65
CA VAL A 99 1.32 -2.30 25.35
C VAL A 99 -0.14 -2.03 24.99
N ALA A 100 -0.39 -1.55 23.77
CA ALA A 100 -1.72 -1.35 23.23
C ALA A 100 -2.27 -2.63 22.58
N LYS A 101 -1.38 -3.40 21.92
CA LYS A 101 -1.74 -4.62 21.18
C LYS A 101 -0.53 -5.54 21.04
N LEU A 102 -0.75 -6.86 21.06
CA LEU A 102 0.26 -7.85 20.68
C LEU A 102 0.48 -7.81 19.16
N GLY A 103 1.73 -7.98 18.71
CA GLY A 103 2.12 -7.80 17.32
C GLY A 103 2.68 -6.41 17.04
N PHE A 104 3.07 -6.17 15.79
CA PHE A 104 3.58 -4.87 15.36
C PHE A 104 2.52 -3.78 15.49
N CYS A 105 2.96 -2.54 15.72
CA CYS A 105 2.06 -1.41 15.59
C CYS A 105 1.57 -1.33 14.16
N GLU A 106 0.27 -1.11 14.01
CA GLU A 106 -0.28 -0.74 12.72
C GLU A 106 0.49 0.48 12.22
N VAL A 107 1.28 0.29 11.17
CA VAL A 107 1.79 1.38 10.34
C VAL A 107 0.62 1.85 9.50
N GLY A 108 -0.48 2.19 10.16
CA GLY A 108 -1.75 2.44 9.52
C GLY A 108 -1.65 3.73 8.74
N ASN A 109 -2.11 3.71 7.50
CA ASN A 109 -3.27 4.50 7.11
C ASN A 109 -3.27 6.03 7.40
N GLY A 110 -2.12 6.63 7.69
CA GLY A 110 -1.84 8.04 7.50
C GLY A 110 -1.23 8.16 6.12
N GLY A 111 -2.10 8.26 5.11
CA GLY A 111 -1.76 8.27 3.67
C GLY A 111 -0.43 8.94 3.37
N SER A 112 0.63 8.13 3.34
CA SER A 112 1.93 8.45 2.79
C SER A 112 2.84 7.22 2.93
N ALA A 113 2.63 6.22 2.06
CA ALA A 113 3.80 5.83 1.26
C ALA A 113 4.40 7.16 0.81
N PRO A 114 5.70 7.46 1.08
CA PRO A 114 6.19 8.84 1.02
C PRO A 114 5.64 9.45 -0.25
N LEU A 115 4.77 10.47 -0.16
CA LEU A 115 3.97 10.92 -1.31
C LEU A 115 4.87 11.21 -2.53
N SER A 116 6.14 11.51 -2.23
CA SER A 116 7.29 11.51 -3.13
C SER A 116 7.47 10.24 -4.00
N ALA A 117 7.48 9.03 -3.43
CA ALA A 117 7.70 7.77 -4.15
C ALA A 117 6.52 7.40 -5.07
N GLN A 118 5.28 7.64 -4.64
CA GLN A 118 4.10 7.40 -5.49
C GLN A 118 3.95 8.45 -6.60
N ALA A 119 4.27 9.72 -6.32
CA ALA A 119 4.22 10.79 -7.32
C ALA A 119 5.32 10.65 -8.38
N LEU A 120 6.56 10.31 -7.99
CA LEU A 120 7.65 10.06 -8.94
C LEU A 120 7.35 8.86 -9.85
N LEU A 121 6.75 7.79 -9.29
CA LEU A 121 6.35 6.63 -10.09
C LEU A 121 5.27 7.01 -11.12
N LEU A 122 4.29 7.83 -10.72
CA LEU A 122 3.22 8.26 -11.62
C LEU A 122 3.77 9.15 -12.76
N VAL A 123 4.62 10.13 -12.45
CA VAL A 123 5.25 11.00 -13.47
C VAL A 123 6.10 10.17 -14.43
N HIS A 124 6.86 9.20 -13.90
CA HIS A 124 7.68 8.31 -14.73
C HIS A 124 6.81 7.47 -15.68
N ILE A 125 5.70 6.91 -15.20
CA ILE A 125 4.78 6.12 -16.04
C ILE A 125 4.14 6.99 -17.13
N VAL A 126 3.65 8.18 -16.78
CA VAL A 126 3.01 9.09 -17.76
C VAL A 126 4.01 9.51 -18.84
N TRP A 127 5.24 9.83 -18.46
CA TRP A 127 6.28 10.19 -19.42
C TRP A 127 6.63 9.04 -20.39
N LEU A 128 6.74 7.81 -19.87
CA LEU A 128 6.94 6.62 -20.71
C LEU A 128 5.79 6.38 -21.69
N ILE A 129 4.55 6.61 -21.26
CA ILE A 129 3.38 6.51 -22.16
C ILE A 129 3.48 7.57 -23.25
N VAL A 130 3.72 8.84 -22.91
CA VAL A 130 3.84 9.93 -23.90
C VAL A 130 4.95 9.66 -24.90
N LEU A 131 6.15 9.27 -24.43
CA LEU A 131 7.25 8.90 -25.32
C LEU A 131 6.89 7.72 -26.22
N GLY A 132 6.27 6.67 -25.68
CA GLY A 132 5.84 5.51 -26.47
C GLY A 132 4.87 5.91 -27.59
N PHE A 133 3.95 6.83 -27.31
CA PHE A 133 3.05 7.40 -28.30
C PHE A 133 3.81 8.19 -29.36
N SER A 134 4.71 9.09 -28.95
CA SER A 134 5.51 9.86 -29.91
C SER A 134 6.33 8.96 -30.85
N VAL A 135 6.83 7.81 -30.36
CA VAL A 135 7.51 6.78 -31.19
C VAL A 135 6.58 6.11 -32.16
N LEU A 136 5.45 5.64 -31.68
CA LEU A 136 4.50 4.90 -32.51
C LEU A 136 3.93 5.77 -33.64
N PHE A 137 3.69 7.05 -33.35
CA PHE A 137 3.13 8.01 -34.30
C PHE A 137 4.19 8.82 -35.08
N GLY A 138 5.48 8.63 -34.79
CA GLY A 138 6.59 9.33 -35.45
C GLY A 138 6.54 10.85 -35.25
N LEU A 139 6.12 11.32 -34.07
CA LEU A 139 5.99 12.76 -33.74
C LEU A 139 7.31 13.41 -33.29
N PHE A 140 8.43 12.94 -33.83
CA PHE A 140 9.76 13.45 -33.56
C PHE A 140 10.70 13.30 -34.74
#